data_AF-A0A6C0EWV8-F1
#
_entry.id   AF-A0A6C0EWV8-F1
#
_cell.length_a   1.000
_cell.length_b   1.000
_cell.length_c   1.000
_cell.angle_alpha   90.00
_cell.angle_beta   90.00
_cell.angle_gamma   90.00
#
_symmetry.space_group_name_H-M   'P 1'
#
loop_
_entity.id
_entity.type
_entity.pdbx_description
1 polymer ?
#
loop_
_entity_poly.entity_id
_entity_poly.type
_entity_poly.pdbx_seq_one_letter_code
_entity_poly.pdbx_strand_id
1 'polypeptide(L)'
;MERRLNKKLEDYIIAFKNDIVKKLQEVSSDLICEPTSQIVADTRAKCNATIGFVYNYEKLRLNKEDFMKRKRVKSVVPIYDRCCAKRASGEQCTRRKKGNEMYCGTHIKGTPNSVMEEPSGEAPTTKNVKVDIWAQDIKGIIYYIDKAGNVYDTEDIMKIDKYPKRVIAKYAQDGVGNYSIPSIFGGGGGASISVATMVSN
;
A
#
# COMPACT_ATOMS: atom_id res chain seq x y z
N MET A 1 12.04 -23.49 -11.97
CA MET A 1 10.72 -23.88 -12.53
C MET A 1 10.37 -23.01 -13.75
N GLU A 2 10.39 -21.68 -13.62
CA GLU A 2 10.23 -20.69 -14.70
C GLU A 2 11.04 -21.01 -15.97
N ARG A 3 12.38 -21.16 -15.87
CA ARG A 3 13.24 -21.50 -17.02
C ARG A 3 12.78 -22.75 -17.77
N ARG A 4 12.34 -23.78 -17.05
CA ARG A 4 11.87 -25.05 -17.65
C ARG A 4 10.55 -24.86 -18.40
N LEU A 5 9.64 -24.04 -17.87
CA LEU A 5 8.36 -23.73 -18.50
C LEU A 5 8.55 -22.83 -19.72
N ASN A 6 9.36 -21.78 -19.59
CA ASN A 6 9.71 -20.91 -20.72
C ASN A 6 10.36 -21.71 -21.85
N LYS A 7 11.26 -22.65 -21.55
CA LYS A 7 11.83 -23.55 -22.58
C LYS A 7 10.75 -24.37 -23.30
N LYS A 8 9.85 -25.03 -22.54
CA LYS A 8 8.75 -25.80 -23.15
C LYS A 8 7.83 -24.94 -24.03
N LEU A 9 7.58 -23.71 -23.60
CA LEU A 9 6.74 -22.76 -24.31
C LEU A 9 7.44 -22.25 -25.58
N GLU A 10 8.74 -21.97 -25.50
CA GLU A 10 9.58 -21.63 -26.65
C GLU A 10 9.60 -22.77 -27.67
N ASP A 11 9.85 -24.01 -27.23
CA ASP A 11 9.88 -25.19 -28.09
C ASP A 11 8.52 -25.37 -28.82
N TYR A 12 7.41 -25.22 -28.10
CA TYR A 12 6.06 -25.31 -28.68
C TYR A 12 5.79 -24.18 -29.68
N ILE A 13 6.12 -22.93 -29.33
CA ILE A 13 5.92 -21.78 -30.23
C ILE A 13 6.78 -21.91 -31.48
N ILE A 14 8.02 -22.40 -31.37
CA ILE A 14 8.89 -22.61 -32.53
C ILE A 14 8.29 -23.67 -33.45
N ALA A 15 7.82 -24.80 -32.91
CA ALA A 15 7.15 -25.83 -33.70
C ALA A 15 5.91 -25.25 -34.41
N PHE A 16 5.07 -24.51 -33.69
CA PHE A 16 3.89 -23.87 -34.26
C PHE A 16 4.22 -22.85 -35.37
N LYS A 17 5.23 -22.00 -35.18
CA LYS A 17 5.69 -21.05 -36.20
C LYS A 17 6.17 -21.80 -37.46
N ASN A 18 6.91 -22.90 -37.29
CA ASN A 18 7.39 -23.70 -38.41
C ASN A 18 6.24 -24.36 -39.18
N ASP A 19 5.20 -24.85 -38.49
CA ASP A 19 4.02 -25.43 -39.14
C ASP A 19 3.23 -24.39 -39.95
N ILE A 20 3.09 -23.16 -39.44
CA ILE A 20 2.48 -22.05 -40.19
C ILE A 20 3.28 -21.75 -41.45
N VAL A 21 4.60 -21.64 -41.33
CA VAL A 21 5.48 -21.32 -42.45
C VAL A 21 5.44 -22.40 -43.50
N LYS A 22 5.43 -23.68 -43.08
CA LYS A 22 5.28 -24.81 -43.99
C LYS A 22 3.98 -24.74 -44.78
N LYS A 23 2.84 -24.45 -44.12
CA LYS A 23 1.55 -24.25 -44.81
C LYS A 23 1.57 -23.07 -45.77
N LEU A 24 2.18 -21.95 -45.38
CA LEU A 24 2.31 -20.77 -46.26
C LEU A 24 3.19 -21.07 -47.47
N GLN A 25 4.23 -21.88 -47.30
CA GLN A 25 5.09 -22.33 -48.38
C GLN A 25 4.36 -23.29 -49.32
N GLU A 26 3.60 -24.26 -48.80
CA GLU A 26 2.74 -25.16 -49.58
C GLU A 26 1.74 -24.37 -50.45
N VAL A 27 1.03 -23.40 -49.85
CA VAL A 27 0.11 -22.51 -50.60
C VAL A 27 0.86 -21.69 -51.66
N SER A 28 2.08 -21.24 -51.35
CA SER A 28 2.89 -20.50 -52.32
C SER A 28 3.43 -21.34 -53.46
N SER A 29 3.65 -22.65 -53.23
CA SER A 29 4.15 -23.59 -54.24
C SER A 29 3.03 -24.15 -55.12
N ASP A 30 1.82 -24.29 -54.59
CA ASP A 30 0.66 -24.78 -55.34
C ASP A 30 0.14 -23.75 -56.38
N LEU A 31 0.58 -22.49 -56.26
CA LEU A 31 0.37 -21.43 -57.26
C LEU A 31 1.29 -21.64 -58.48
N ILE A 32 1.14 -22.76 -59.19
CA ILE A 32 1.80 -23.00 -60.48
C ILE A 32 0.86 -22.51 -61.59
N CYS A 33 1.22 -21.41 -62.24
CA CYS A 33 0.56 -20.96 -63.46
C CYS A 33 1.62 -20.46 -64.44
N GLU A 34 1.72 -21.10 -65.60
CA GLU A 34 2.51 -20.64 -66.74
C GLU A 34 1.55 -19.98 -67.75
N PRO A 35 1.74 -18.70 -68.12
CA PRO A 35 2.78 -17.78 -67.67
C PRO A 35 2.51 -17.25 -66.25
N THR A 36 3.57 -16.98 -65.49
CA THR A 36 3.47 -16.42 -64.12
C THR A 36 2.81 -15.04 -64.20
N SER A 37 1.54 -14.95 -63.81
CA SER A 37 0.84 -13.66 -63.76
C SER A 37 1.42 -12.78 -62.65
N GLN A 38 1.37 -11.46 -62.84
CA GLN A 38 1.77 -10.47 -61.81
C GLN A 38 1.11 -10.74 -60.45
N ILE A 39 -0.12 -11.29 -60.47
CA ILE A 39 -0.89 -11.65 -59.28
C ILE A 39 -0.19 -12.77 -58.48
N VAL A 40 0.42 -13.76 -59.15
CA VAL A 40 1.15 -14.85 -58.49
C VAL A 40 2.43 -14.34 -57.84
N ALA A 41 3.17 -13.44 -58.51
CA ALA A 41 4.37 -12.82 -57.98
C ALA A 41 4.07 -11.97 -56.73
N ASP A 42 3.03 -11.13 -56.78
CA ASP A 42 2.60 -10.30 -55.65
C ASP A 42 2.12 -11.15 -54.46
N THR A 43 1.44 -12.25 -54.73
CA THR A 43 0.96 -13.18 -53.70
C THR A 43 2.14 -13.84 -52.99
N ARG A 44 3.16 -14.30 -53.73
CA ARG A 44 4.39 -14.88 -53.16
C ARG A 44 5.16 -13.88 -52.31
N ALA A 45 5.23 -12.61 -52.74
CA ALA A 45 5.86 -11.54 -51.96
C ALA A 45 5.13 -11.31 -50.63
N LYS A 46 3.78 -11.29 -50.63
CA LYS A 46 2.96 -11.17 -49.41
C LYS A 46 3.13 -12.37 -48.48
N CYS A 47 3.20 -13.59 -49.02
CA CYS A 47 3.49 -14.79 -48.23
C CYS A 47 4.86 -14.67 -47.52
N ASN A 48 5.90 -14.23 -48.23
CA ASN A 48 7.23 -14.03 -47.65
C ASN A 48 7.25 -12.94 -46.57
N ALA A 49 6.55 -11.82 -46.79
CA ALA A 49 6.38 -10.78 -45.78
C ALA A 49 5.66 -11.30 -44.52
N THR A 50 4.66 -12.15 -44.70
CA THR A 50 3.90 -12.78 -43.62
C THR A 50 4.76 -13.76 -42.82
N ILE A 51 5.59 -14.56 -43.50
CA ILE A 51 6.59 -15.45 -42.86
C ILE A 51 7.55 -14.63 -42.00
N GLY A 52 8.05 -13.51 -42.53
CA GLY A 52 8.91 -12.59 -41.77
C GLY A 52 8.23 -12.05 -40.51
N PHE A 53 6.96 -11.64 -40.61
CA PHE A 53 6.17 -11.19 -39.47
C PHE A 53 6.01 -12.29 -38.40
N VAL A 54 5.67 -13.52 -38.80
CA VAL A 54 5.49 -14.66 -37.88
C VAL A 54 6.76 -14.94 -37.08
N TYR A 55 7.94 -14.93 -37.71
CA TYR A 55 9.20 -15.16 -36.98
C TYR A 55 9.58 -14.00 -36.06
N ASN A 56 9.37 -12.75 -36.51
CA ASN A 56 9.69 -11.55 -35.72
C ASN A 56 8.67 -11.25 -34.61
N TYR A 57 7.51 -11.92 -34.61
CA TYR A 57 6.52 -11.74 -33.57
C TYR A 57 7.09 -12.04 -32.18
N GLU A 58 6.76 -11.17 -31.23
CA GLU A 58 7.27 -11.18 -29.86
C GLU A 58 7.10 -12.54 -29.18
N LYS A 59 8.15 -12.99 -28.48
CA LYS A 59 8.12 -14.24 -27.73
C LYS A 59 7.44 -14.02 -26.39
N LEU A 60 6.41 -14.81 -26.11
CA LEU A 60 5.80 -14.86 -24.78
C LEU A 60 6.82 -15.37 -23.76
N ARG A 61 7.05 -14.60 -22.69
CA ARG A 61 7.90 -14.98 -21.56
C ARG A 61 7.12 -14.90 -20.26
N LEU A 62 7.15 -15.97 -19.48
CA LEU A 62 6.63 -15.96 -18.12
C LEU A 62 7.67 -15.38 -17.19
N ASN A 63 7.29 -14.36 -16.44
CA ASN A 63 8.12 -13.66 -15.47
C ASN A 63 7.87 -14.19 -14.06
N LYS A 64 8.73 -13.81 -13.12
CA LYS A 64 8.57 -14.18 -11.69
C LYS A 64 7.21 -13.80 -11.13
N GLU A 65 6.66 -12.67 -11.55
CA GLU A 65 5.36 -12.17 -11.10
C GLU A 65 4.20 -13.13 -11.42
N ASP A 66 4.31 -13.89 -12.52
CA ASP A 66 3.31 -14.88 -12.92
C ASP A 66 3.27 -16.10 -11.99
N PHE A 67 4.38 -16.38 -11.32
CA PHE A 67 4.50 -17.47 -10.34
C PHE A 67 4.30 -17.01 -8.90
N MET A 68 4.25 -15.71 -8.66
CA MET A 68 4.02 -15.16 -7.33
C MET A 68 2.53 -15.20 -7.00
N LYS A 69 2.18 -15.90 -5.91
CA LYS A 69 0.83 -15.85 -5.38
C LYS A 69 0.55 -14.41 -4.97
N ARG A 70 -0.34 -13.74 -5.69
CA ARG A 70 -0.69 -12.33 -5.41
C ARG A 70 -1.14 -12.21 -3.97
N LYS A 71 -0.43 -11.40 -3.19
CA LYS A 71 -0.85 -11.04 -1.84
C LYS A 71 -2.00 -10.05 -1.98
N ARG A 72 -3.25 -10.54 -1.94
CA ARG A 72 -4.42 -9.66 -1.86
C ARG A 72 -4.25 -8.78 -0.62
N VAL A 73 -4.29 -7.45 -0.82
CA VAL A 73 -4.37 -6.50 0.29
C VAL A 73 -5.63 -6.84 1.08
N LYS A 74 -5.46 -7.30 2.32
CA LYS A 74 -6.59 -7.59 3.19
C LYS A 74 -7.10 -6.24 3.71
N SER A 75 -8.30 -5.85 3.29
CA SER A 75 -9.01 -4.75 3.93
C SER A 75 -9.24 -5.14 5.39
N VAL A 76 -8.70 -4.36 6.32
CA VAL A 76 -8.89 -4.61 7.75
C VAL A 76 -10.34 -4.24 8.11
N VAL A 77 -11.12 -5.21 8.57
CA VAL A 77 -12.46 -4.95 9.11
C VAL A 77 -12.29 -4.35 10.51
N PRO A 78 -12.92 -3.21 10.84
CA PRO A 78 -12.90 -2.65 12.19
C PRO A 78 -13.42 -3.66 13.22
N ILE A 79 -12.92 -3.62 14.46
CA ILE A 79 -13.19 -4.65 15.48
C ILE A 79 -14.69 -4.80 15.76
N TYR A 80 -15.43 -3.69 15.84
CA TYR A 80 -16.89 -3.67 16.08
C TYR A 80 -17.71 -4.35 14.97
N ASP A 81 -17.18 -4.34 13.74
CA ASP A 81 -17.77 -4.95 12.56
C ASP A 81 -17.35 -6.42 12.38
N ARG A 82 -16.43 -6.94 13.21
CA ARG A 82 -15.94 -8.33 13.09
C ARG A 82 -16.88 -9.32 13.73
N CYS A 83 -16.98 -10.49 13.12
CA CYS A 83 -17.73 -11.62 13.64
C CYS A 83 -17.25 -12.00 15.05
N CYS A 84 -18.20 -12.24 15.97
CA CYS A 84 -17.92 -12.58 17.37
C CYS A 84 -17.51 -14.05 17.60
N ALA A 85 -17.52 -14.91 16.57
CA ALA A 85 -17.12 -16.31 16.73
C ALA A 85 -15.60 -16.50 16.58
N LYS A 86 -15.08 -17.53 17.26
CA LYS A 86 -13.68 -17.95 17.22
C LYS A 86 -13.41 -18.94 16.09
N ARG A 87 -12.19 -18.89 15.54
CA ARG A 87 -11.65 -19.89 14.62
C ARG A 87 -11.18 -21.11 15.41
N ALA A 88 -10.83 -22.19 14.70
CA ALA A 88 -10.16 -23.36 15.30
C ALA A 88 -8.83 -23.00 16.00
N SER A 89 -8.21 -21.87 15.64
CA SER A 89 -7.03 -21.32 16.33
C SER A 89 -7.33 -20.59 17.64
N GLY A 90 -8.60 -20.46 18.04
CA GLY A 90 -9.02 -19.69 19.22
C GLY A 90 -9.14 -18.18 19.00
N GLU A 91 -8.65 -17.65 17.87
CA GLU A 91 -8.71 -16.22 17.54
C GLU A 91 -10.09 -15.78 17.02
N GLN A 92 -10.45 -14.51 17.25
CA GLN A 92 -11.66 -13.91 16.69
C GLN A 92 -11.68 -13.97 15.16
N CYS A 93 -12.82 -14.31 14.59
CA CYS A 93 -13.01 -14.31 13.15
C CYS A 93 -12.84 -12.90 12.56
N THR A 94 -11.89 -12.76 11.63
CA THR A 94 -11.62 -11.48 10.94
C THR A 94 -12.64 -11.08 9.86
N ARG A 95 -13.75 -11.81 9.71
CA ARG A 95 -14.77 -11.53 8.67
C ARG A 95 -15.82 -10.54 9.21
N ARG A 96 -16.40 -9.73 8.33
CA ARG A 96 -17.47 -8.77 8.67
C ARG A 96 -18.76 -9.50 9.07
N LYS A 97 -19.47 -8.96 10.06
CA LYS A 97 -20.83 -9.36 10.46
C LYS A 97 -21.81 -9.22 9.28
N LYS A 98 -22.84 -10.08 9.22
CA LYS A 98 -23.86 -10.02 8.17
C LYS A 98 -25.09 -9.28 8.69
N GLY A 99 -25.35 -8.08 8.17
CA GLY A 99 -26.51 -7.28 8.60
C GLY A 99 -26.45 -6.97 10.10
N ASN A 100 -27.54 -7.26 10.81
CA ASN A 100 -27.67 -7.07 12.27
C ASN A 100 -27.27 -8.31 13.08
N GLU A 101 -26.68 -9.33 12.46
CA GLU A 101 -26.24 -10.52 13.17
C GLU A 101 -24.84 -10.37 13.78
N MET A 102 -24.56 -11.09 14.86
CA MET A 102 -23.25 -11.10 15.54
C MET A 102 -22.18 -11.90 14.78
N TYR A 103 -22.58 -12.62 13.73
CA TYR A 103 -21.72 -13.57 13.02
C TYR A 103 -21.58 -13.21 11.53
N CYS A 104 -20.49 -13.70 10.92
CA CYS A 104 -20.32 -13.64 9.47
C CYS A 104 -21.11 -14.77 8.80
N GLY A 105 -21.42 -14.65 7.50
CA GLY A 105 -22.21 -15.66 6.76
C GLY A 105 -21.74 -17.11 6.91
N THR A 106 -20.47 -17.36 7.21
CA THR A 106 -19.93 -18.71 7.44
C THR A 106 -20.20 -19.24 8.85
N HIS A 107 -20.16 -18.39 9.87
CA HIS A 107 -20.50 -18.78 11.25
C HIS A 107 -22.00 -18.74 11.53
N ILE A 108 -22.80 -18.20 10.59
CA ILE A 108 -24.26 -18.36 10.58
C ILE A 108 -24.65 -19.72 10.01
N LYS A 109 -23.96 -20.15 8.94
CA LYS A 109 -24.25 -21.42 8.24
C LYS A 109 -23.66 -22.65 8.94
N GLY A 110 -22.60 -22.50 9.74
CA GLY A 110 -21.95 -23.58 10.47
C GLY A 110 -21.94 -23.33 11.98
N THR A 111 -21.68 -24.37 12.77
CA THR A 111 -21.60 -24.26 14.23
C THR A 111 -20.42 -23.38 14.65
N PRO A 112 -20.63 -22.30 15.41
CA PRO A 112 -19.52 -21.51 15.94
C PRO A 112 -18.71 -22.36 16.93
N ASN A 113 -17.40 -22.46 16.74
CA ASN A 113 -16.52 -23.23 17.64
C ASN A 113 -16.52 -22.67 19.08
N SER A 114 -16.75 -21.37 19.23
CA SER A 114 -16.95 -20.64 20.49
C SER A 114 -17.17 -19.15 20.22
N VAL A 115 -17.71 -18.42 21.20
CA VAL A 115 -17.93 -16.97 21.13
C VAL A 115 -16.76 -16.25 21.81
N MET A 116 -16.37 -15.08 21.28
CA MET A 116 -15.51 -14.14 21.98
C MET A 116 -16.32 -13.47 23.08
N GLU A 117 -15.92 -13.70 24.32
CA GLU A 117 -16.36 -12.87 25.44
C GLU A 117 -15.75 -11.48 25.24
N GLU A 118 -16.59 -10.45 25.25
CA GLU A 118 -16.09 -9.09 25.33
C GLU A 118 -15.39 -8.93 26.68
N PRO A 119 -14.15 -8.40 26.74
CA PRO A 119 -13.58 -8.03 28.03
C PRO A 119 -14.51 -7.00 28.66
N SER A 120 -15.07 -7.34 29.82
CA SER A 120 -15.88 -6.47 30.67
C SER A 120 -15.01 -5.39 31.32
N GLY A 121 -14.36 -4.57 30.50
CA GLY A 121 -13.48 -3.49 30.90
C GLY A 121 -13.23 -2.62 29.67
N GLU A 122 -13.72 -1.38 29.75
CA GLU A 122 -13.49 -0.23 28.88
C GLU A 122 -12.69 -0.54 27.61
N ALA A 123 -13.40 -0.60 26.48
CA ALA A 123 -12.79 -0.70 25.16
C ALA A 123 -11.59 0.27 25.06
N PRO A 124 -10.37 -0.20 24.70
CA PRO A 124 -9.32 0.71 24.30
C PRO A 124 -9.80 1.33 23.00
N THR A 125 -10.43 2.49 23.14
CA THR A 125 -10.88 3.35 22.06
C THR A 125 -9.63 3.89 21.39
N THR A 126 -9.00 3.07 20.55
CA THR A 126 -8.13 3.52 19.47
C THR A 126 -9.00 4.20 18.42
N LYS A 127 -9.72 5.24 18.85
CA LYS A 127 -10.30 6.23 17.95
C LYS A 127 -9.09 6.95 17.36
N ASN A 128 -8.87 6.79 16.06
CA ASN A 128 -7.96 7.66 15.33
C ASN A 128 -8.58 9.07 15.35
N VAL A 129 -8.25 9.85 16.38
CA VAL A 129 -8.70 11.23 16.51
C VAL A 129 -7.77 12.08 15.66
N LYS A 130 -8.34 12.82 14.70
CA LYS A 130 -7.62 13.89 14.02
C LYS A 130 -7.45 15.03 15.02
N VAL A 131 -6.21 15.40 15.30
CA VAL A 131 -5.85 16.50 16.20
C VAL A 131 -5.19 17.58 15.35
N ASP A 132 -5.70 18.82 15.46
CA ASP A 132 -5.09 19.99 14.82
C ASP A 132 -3.90 20.46 15.66
N ILE A 133 -2.72 20.50 15.05
CA ILE A 133 -1.46 20.91 15.66
C ILE A 133 -0.97 22.15 14.92
N TRP A 134 -0.53 23.17 15.64
CA TRP A 134 0.08 24.37 15.06
C TRP A 134 1.39 24.74 15.76
N ALA A 135 2.19 25.57 15.10
CA ALA A 135 3.43 26.09 15.63
C ALA A 135 3.17 27.37 16.44
N GLN A 136 3.70 27.44 17.65
CA GLN A 136 3.61 28.58 18.55
C GLN A 136 5.01 28.99 19.01
N ASP A 137 5.32 30.28 18.90
CA ASP A 137 6.54 30.85 19.50
C ASP A 137 6.33 31.04 20.99
N ILE A 138 7.17 30.38 21.80
CA ILE A 138 7.22 30.51 23.25
C ILE A 138 8.65 30.85 23.63
N LYS A 139 8.88 32.07 24.11
CA LYS A 139 10.21 32.57 24.53
C LYS A 139 11.29 32.48 23.44
N GLY A 140 10.93 32.64 22.17
CA GLY A 140 11.86 32.63 21.03
C GLY A 140 12.17 31.23 20.50
N ILE A 141 11.49 30.19 21.00
CA ILE A 141 11.61 28.82 20.52
C ILE A 141 10.24 28.37 20.00
N ILE A 142 10.23 27.80 18.79
CA ILE A 142 9.01 27.32 18.15
C ILE A 142 8.65 25.93 18.69
N TYR A 143 7.46 25.81 19.27
CA TYR A 143 6.88 24.55 19.74
C TYR A 143 5.63 24.19 18.94
N TYR A 144 5.39 22.89 18.78
CA TYR A 144 4.14 22.39 18.19
C TYR A 144 3.16 22.03 19.29
N ILE A 145 1.98 22.65 19.28
CA ILE A 145 0.97 22.52 20.33
C ILE A 145 -0.42 22.19 19.77
N ASP A 146 -1.30 21.64 20.61
CA ASP A 146 -2.72 21.39 20.29
C ASP A 146 -3.70 22.19 21.17
N LYS A 147 -5.01 22.05 20.89
CA LYS A 147 -6.09 22.65 21.71
C LYS A 147 -6.25 21.99 23.08
N ALA A 148 -5.67 20.82 23.30
CA ALA A 148 -5.79 20.05 24.54
C ALA A 148 -4.68 20.36 25.55
N GLY A 149 -3.80 21.32 25.25
CA GLY A 149 -2.72 21.74 26.14
C GLY A 149 -1.43 20.93 25.99
N ASN A 150 -1.31 20.09 24.95
CA ASN A 150 -0.15 19.23 24.74
C ASN A 150 0.90 19.91 23.87
N VAL A 151 2.17 19.63 24.18
CA VAL A 151 3.34 20.02 23.40
C VAL A 151 3.97 18.78 22.79
N TYR A 152 4.27 18.81 21.50
CA TYR A 152 4.82 17.68 20.75
C TYR A 152 6.28 17.88 20.40
N ASP A 153 6.98 16.75 20.22
CA ASP A 153 8.35 16.77 19.72
C ASP A 153 8.41 17.11 18.22
N THR A 154 9.33 18.00 17.86
CA THR A 154 9.50 18.50 16.49
C THR A 154 9.86 17.37 15.53
N GLU A 155 10.76 16.47 15.93
CA GLU A 155 11.18 15.35 15.09
C GLU A 155 10.04 14.39 14.77
N ASP A 156 9.20 14.11 15.76
CA ASP A 156 8.07 13.20 15.60
C ASP A 156 6.97 13.84 14.74
N ILE A 157 6.77 15.16 14.80
CA ILE A 157 5.86 15.89 13.88
C ILE A 157 6.37 15.83 12.43
N MET A 158 7.67 15.98 12.21
CA MET A 158 8.28 15.95 10.87
C MET A 158 8.27 14.56 10.24
N LYS A 159 8.26 13.48 11.03
CA LYS A 159 8.25 12.09 10.54
C LYS A 159 6.80 11.63 10.28
N ILE A 160 6.46 11.28 9.04
CA ILE A 160 5.11 10.80 8.67
C ILE A 160 4.77 9.45 9.35
N ASP A 161 5.77 8.62 9.64
CA ASP A 161 5.56 7.20 9.94
C ASP A 161 5.35 6.86 11.42
N LYS A 162 5.60 7.80 12.35
CA LYS A 162 5.41 7.56 13.79
C LYS A 162 4.03 8.03 14.25
N TYR A 163 3.17 7.08 14.60
CA TYR A 163 1.92 7.28 15.33
C TYR A 163 1.87 6.36 16.55
N PRO A 164 1.38 6.82 17.72
CA PRO A 164 0.96 8.19 18.04
C PRO A 164 2.15 9.15 18.23
N LYS A 165 1.95 10.45 17.97
CA LYS A 165 2.97 11.49 18.22
C LYS A 165 3.24 11.59 19.71
N ARG A 166 4.52 11.64 20.09
CA ARG A 166 4.92 11.74 21.49
C ARG A 166 4.62 13.13 22.04
N VAL A 167 3.88 13.19 23.15
CA VAL A 167 3.70 14.41 23.95
C VAL A 167 4.90 14.56 24.87
N ILE A 168 5.58 15.70 24.82
CA ILE A 168 6.79 15.99 25.61
C ILE A 168 6.50 16.84 26.84
N ALA A 169 5.48 17.70 26.78
CA ALA A 169 5.11 18.60 27.87
C ALA A 169 3.65 19.05 27.74
N LYS A 170 3.18 19.80 28.72
CA LYS A 170 1.93 20.56 28.64
C LYS A 170 2.22 22.06 28.74
N TYR A 171 1.53 22.84 27.92
CA TYR A 171 1.59 24.30 28.01
C TYR A 171 0.46 24.83 28.90
N ALA A 172 0.73 25.94 29.57
CA ALA A 172 -0.25 26.74 30.27
C ALA A 172 -0.43 28.06 29.51
N GLN A 173 -1.67 28.52 29.40
CA GLN A 173 -2.00 29.81 28.83
C GLN A 173 -2.52 30.72 29.94
N ASP A 174 -1.86 31.86 30.14
CA ASP A 174 -2.36 32.88 31.06
C ASP A 174 -3.50 33.67 30.39
N GLY A 175 -4.44 34.21 31.17
CA GLY A 175 -5.62 34.94 30.68
C GLY A 175 -5.34 36.19 29.83
N VAL A 176 -4.07 36.53 29.62
CA VAL A 176 -3.58 37.63 28.77
C VAL A 176 -3.12 37.12 27.39
N GLY A 177 -3.21 35.81 27.12
CA GLY A 177 -2.82 35.21 25.83
C GLY A 177 -1.36 34.76 25.74
N ASN A 178 -0.62 34.79 26.85
CA ASN A 178 0.77 34.34 26.90
C ASN A 178 0.84 32.82 27.13
N TYR A 179 1.63 32.13 26.30
CA TYR A 179 1.89 30.70 26.43
C TYR A 179 3.17 30.46 27.23
N SER A 180 3.12 29.53 28.18
CA SER A 180 4.27 29.12 28.99
C SER A 180 4.31 27.59 29.09
N ILE A 181 5.50 27.00 29.17
CA ILE A 181 5.68 25.56 29.39
C ILE A 181 6.33 25.36 30.77
N PRO A 182 5.54 25.16 31.84
CA PRO A 182 6.06 25.09 33.21
C PRO A 182 7.07 23.97 33.43
N SER A 183 6.98 22.86 32.71
CA SER A 183 7.92 21.75 32.86
C SER A 183 9.32 22.04 32.32
N ILE A 184 9.45 22.98 31.38
CA ILE A 184 10.72 23.34 30.74
C ILE A 184 11.29 24.62 31.36
N PHE A 185 10.42 25.55 31.77
CA PHE A 185 10.82 26.87 32.25
C PHE A 185 10.48 27.18 33.72
N GLY A 186 9.84 26.25 34.44
CA GLY A 186 9.35 26.45 35.81
C GLY A 186 10.30 26.02 36.93
N GLY A 187 11.52 25.57 36.61
CA GLY A 187 12.52 25.16 37.59
C GLY A 187 13.81 25.94 37.43
N GLY A 188 13.95 27.07 38.14
CA GLY A 188 15.18 27.84 38.16
C GLY A 188 14.99 29.18 38.87
N GLY A 189 15.43 29.25 40.12
CA GLY A 189 15.46 30.47 40.90
C GLY A 189 16.19 31.60 40.19
N GLY A 190 15.80 32.83 40.54
CA GLY A 190 16.31 34.05 39.94
C GLY A 190 17.84 34.11 39.95
N ALA A 191 18.42 34.19 38.75
CA ALA A 191 19.68 34.88 38.56
C ALA A 191 19.35 36.27 38.03
N SER A 192 19.39 37.26 38.93
CA SER A 192 19.42 38.67 38.57
C SER A 192 20.68 38.94 37.76
N ILE A 193 20.54 39.10 36.45
CA ILE A 193 21.58 39.70 35.63
C ILE A 193 21.37 41.21 35.71
N SER A 194 22.14 41.85 36.59
CA SER A 194 22.28 43.31 36.65
C SER A 194 22.78 43.81 35.30
N VAL A 195 21.97 44.62 34.62
CA VAL A 195 22.37 45.35 33.42
C VAL A 195 23.32 46.46 33.86
N ALA A 196 24.61 46.29 33.55
CA ALA A 196 25.59 47.35 33.70
C ALA A 196 25.39 48.39 32.59
N THR A 197 25.04 49.60 33.01
CA THR A 197 25.05 50.82 32.22
C THR A 197 26.45 51.06 31.66
N MET A 198 26.59 51.21 30.34
CA MET A 198 27.68 51.98 29.76
C MET A 198 27.09 52.96 28.75
N VAL A 199 26.97 54.20 29.24
CA VAL A 199 26.96 55.42 28.45
C VAL A 199 28.36 55.58 27.86
N SER A 200 28.44 55.88 26.57
CA SER A 200 29.63 56.49 25.97
C SER A 200 29.17 57.55 24.97
N ASN A 201 29.81 58.71 25.09
CA ASN A 201 29.62 60.01 24.44
C ASN A 201 29.32 59.99 22.93
#